data_AF-A0A5S3Y9M4-F1
#
_entry.id   AF-A0A5S3Y9M4-F1
#
_cell.length_a   1.000
_cell.length_b   1.000
_cell.length_c   1.000
_cell.angle_alpha   90.00
_cell.angle_beta   90.00
_cell.angle_gamma   90.00
#
_symmetry.space_group_name_H-M   'P 1'
#
loop_
_entity.id
_entity.type
_entity.pdbx_description
1 polymer ?
#
loop_
_entity_poly.entity_id
_entity_poly.type
_entity_poly.pdbx_seq_one_letter_code
_entity_poly.pdbx_strand_id
1 'polypeptide(L)'
;IIEPTGKFFPDQVSSVEQMASTVFKRVSHYAGMQSWPISVVNPQQHMQQQSMPKFTFVDEIRGEKAQLVNAPAIDMQLSYNPNQINQPQDLVASFAGSLATVMIYHRGILPPGGEAQVAAASDALACFLGFGVMMSNTVYQFKGGCGS
;
A
#
# COMPACT_ATOMS: atom_id res chain seq x y z
N ILE A 1 0.63 -9.24 -13.48
CA ILE A 1 0.61 -7.77 -13.64
C ILE A 1 -0.82 -7.32 -13.42
N ILE A 2 -1.05 -6.36 -12.53
CA ILE A 2 -2.37 -5.76 -12.28
C ILE A 2 -2.48 -4.54 -13.19
N GLU A 3 -3.67 -4.24 -13.73
CA GLU A 3 -3.92 -3.06 -14.57
C GLU A 3 -4.98 -2.13 -13.94
N PRO A 4 -4.95 -0.81 -14.19
CA PRO A 4 -5.93 0.14 -13.64
C PRO A 4 -7.25 0.12 -14.43
N THR A 5 -7.82 -1.06 -14.66
CA THR A 5 -9.02 -1.25 -15.47
C THR A 5 -10.18 -1.73 -14.61
N GLY A 6 -11.42 -1.53 -15.09
CA GLY A 6 -12.63 -2.03 -14.44
C GLY A 6 -12.65 -3.56 -14.26
N LYS A 7 -11.75 -4.31 -14.92
CA LYS A 7 -11.56 -5.75 -14.66
C LYS A 7 -10.94 -6.01 -13.28
N PHE A 8 -9.99 -5.18 -12.86
CA PHE A 8 -9.31 -5.29 -11.58
C PHE A 8 -9.92 -4.38 -10.50
N PHE A 9 -10.72 -3.38 -10.90
CA PHE A 9 -11.44 -2.47 -10.01
C PHE A 9 -12.89 -2.20 -10.49
N PRO A 10 -13.79 -3.20 -10.53
CA PRO A 10 -15.18 -3.07 -10.98
C PRO A 10 -16.12 -2.33 -10.01
N ASP A 11 -15.72 -2.09 -8.76
CA ASP A 11 -16.65 -1.62 -7.74
C ASP A 11 -17.09 -0.17 -7.98
N GLN A 12 -18.40 0.07 -7.92
CA GLN A 12 -18.97 1.41 -7.82
C GLN A 12 -19.16 1.75 -6.34
N VAL A 13 -18.72 2.94 -5.94
CA VAL A 13 -18.77 3.40 -4.54
C VAL A 13 -19.44 4.75 -4.46
N SER A 14 -20.00 5.02 -3.27
CA SER A 14 -20.83 6.20 -3.02
C SER A 14 -20.15 7.27 -2.16
N SER A 15 -18.98 6.98 -1.59
CA SER A 15 -18.20 7.91 -0.79
C SER A 15 -16.68 7.75 -0.98
N VAL A 16 -15.93 8.77 -0.57
CA VAL A 16 -14.46 8.81 -0.62
C VAL A 16 -13.85 7.70 0.24
N GLU A 17 -14.36 7.54 1.46
CA GLU A 17 -13.94 6.52 2.41
C GLU A 17 -14.21 5.11 1.87
N GLN A 18 -15.38 4.92 1.26
CA GLN A 18 -15.75 3.64 0.66
C GLN A 18 -14.83 3.33 -0.53
N MET A 19 -14.47 4.32 -1.34
CA MET A 19 -13.48 4.15 -2.41
C MET A 19 -12.13 3.73 -1.84
N ALA A 20 -11.61 4.48 -0.87
CA ALA A 20 -10.30 4.20 -0.26
C ALA A 20 -10.25 2.79 0.34
N SER A 21 -11.25 2.40 1.12
CA SER A 21 -11.33 1.05 1.71
C SER A 21 -11.42 -0.04 0.66
N THR A 22 -12.19 0.18 -0.41
CA THR A 22 -12.38 -0.80 -1.48
C THR A 22 -11.11 -0.99 -2.31
N VAL A 23 -10.47 0.10 -2.70
CA VAL A 23 -9.19 0.07 -3.42
C VAL A 23 -8.11 -0.56 -2.55
N PHE A 24 -8.02 -0.17 -1.27
CA PHE A 24 -7.05 -0.74 -0.33
C PHE A 24 -7.22 -2.26 -0.19
N LYS A 25 -8.45 -2.75 0.00
CA LYS A 25 -8.74 -4.19 0.08
C LYS A 25 -8.26 -4.94 -1.15
N ARG A 26 -8.48 -4.40 -2.35
CA ARG A 26 -8.02 -5.00 -3.61
C ARG A 26 -6.50 -5.00 -3.72
N VAL A 27 -5.86 -3.87 -3.42
CA VAL A 27 -4.39 -3.75 -3.45
C VAL A 27 -3.76 -4.72 -2.45
N SER A 28 -4.29 -4.78 -1.22
CA SER A 28 -3.85 -5.73 -0.19
C SER A 28 -4.02 -7.18 -0.66
N HIS A 29 -5.18 -7.53 -1.24
CA HIS A 29 -5.42 -8.86 -1.78
C HIS A 29 -4.46 -9.23 -2.92
N TYR A 30 -4.24 -8.33 -3.89
CA TYR A 30 -3.31 -8.56 -5.00
C TYR A 30 -1.85 -8.65 -4.55
N ALA A 31 -1.46 -7.91 -3.52
CA ALA A 31 -0.15 -8.04 -2.88
C ALA A 31 0.01 -9.36 -2.09
N GLY A 32 -1.11 -10.06 -1.81
CA GLY A 32 -1.14 -11.20 -0.91
C GLY A 32 -1.08 -10.79 0.57
N MET A 33 -1.39 -9.55 0.91
CA MET A 33 -1.29 -8.99 2.26
C MET A 33 -2.64 -8.93 3.01
N GLN A 34 -3.66 -9.64 2.55
CA GLN A 34 -5.00 -9.63 3.16
C GLN A 34 -5.03 -10.08 4.63
N SER A 35 -4.06 -10.88 5.06
CA SER A 35 -3.93 -11.35 6.45
C SER A 35 -3.14 -10.37 7.34
N TRP A 36 -2.62 -9.27 6.80
CA TRP A 36 -1.88 -8.27 7.58
C TRP A 36 -2.85 -7.40 8.38
N PRO A 37 -2.54 -7.06 9.64
CA PRO A 37 -3.38 -6.24 10.51
C PRO A 37 -3.22 -4.75 10.17
N ILE A 38 -3.68 -4.37 8.96
CA ILE A 38 -3.57 -3.01 8.42
C ILE A 38 -4.96 -2.51 8.04
N SER A 39 -5.30 -1.33 8.53
CA SER A 39 -6.54 -0.63 8.22
C SER A 39 -6.26 0.68 7.51
N VAL A 40 -7.17 1.09 6.62
CA VAL A 40 -7.10 2.40 5.98
C VAL A 40 -8.08 3.36 6.66
N VAL A 41 -7.61 4.57 6.99
CA VAL A 41 -8.40 5.59 7.69
C VAL A 41 -8.32 6.94 7.00
N ASN A 42 -9.31 7.79 7.22
CA ASN A 42 -9.28 9.18 6.75
C ASN A 42 -8.11 9.93 7.44
N PRO A 43 -7.37 10.82 6.76
CA PRO A 43 -6.30 11.61 7.36
C PRO A 43 -6.69 12.35 8.65
N GLN A 44 -7.94 12.78 8.78
CA GLN A 44 -8.46 13.44 9.99
C GLN A 44 -8.57 12.51 11.20
N GLN A 45 -8.69 11.20 10.95
CA GLN A 45 -8.81 10.15 11.97
C GLN A 45 -7.47 9.42 12.20
N HIS A 46 -6.45 9.73 11.41
CA HIS A 46 -5.15 9.07 11.47
C HIS A 46 -4.43 9.44 12.77
N MET A 47 -4.13 8.44 13.58
CA MET A 47 -3.37 8.63 14.81
C MET A 47 -1.88 8.78 14.46
N GLN A 48 -1.31 9.98 14.65
CA GLN A 48 0.04 10.33 14.19
C GLN A 48 1.20 9.52 14.81
N GLN A 49 0.96 8.64 15.78
CA GLN A 49 2.00 7.82 16.38
C GLN A 49 1.47 6.43 16.77
N GLN A 50 1.61 5.49 15.84
CA GLN A 50 1.68 4.07 16.16
C GLN A 50 3.10 3.61 15.79
N SER A 51 3.94 3.32 16.79
CA SER A 51 5.15 2.54 16.54
C SER A 51 4.77 1.24 15.84
N MET A 52 5.58 0.75 14.91
CA MET A 52 5.25 -0.46 14.14
C MET A 52 4.85 -1.61 15.09
N PRO A 53 3.59 -2.08 15.06
CA PRO A 53 3.17 -3.19 15.90
C PRO A 53 3.98 -4.44 15.60
N LYS A 54 4.31 -5.19 16.66
CA LYS A 54 4.95 -6.49 16.55
C LYS A 54 3.87 -7.55 16.36
N PHE A 55 3.89 -8.19 15.20
CA PHE A 55 3.09 -9.37 14.88
C PHE A 55 3.97 -10.34 14.09
N THR A 56 3.51 -11.57 13.90
CA THR A 56 4.27 -12.62 13.20
C THR A 56 3.35 -13.46 12.34
N PHE A 57 3.92 -14.29 11.48
CA PHE A 57 3.17 -15.30 10.72
C PHE A 57 3.76 -16.68 11.01
N VAL A 58 2.96 -17.73 10.79
CA VAL A 58 3.43 -19.12 10.99
C VAL A 58 4.57 -19.45 10.02
N ASP A 59 4.28 -19.42 8.71
CA ASP A 59 5.22 -19.80 7.65
C ASP A 59 5.29 -18.71 6.57
N GLU A 60 4.15 -18.47 5.89
CA GLU A 60 4.06 -17.50 4.81
C GLU A 60 3.58 -16.15 5.34
N ILE A 61 4.26 -15.08 4.95
CA ILE A 61 3.85 -13.70 5.27
C ILE A 61 2.91 -13.13 4.21
N ARG A 62 2.66 -13.82 3.09
CA ARG A 62 1.81 -13.35 2.00
C ARG A 62 1.07 -14.49 1.32
N GLY A 63 -0.05 -14.19 0.67
CA GLY A 63 -0.88 -15.14 -0.06
C GLY A 63 -1.98 -15.75 0.82
N GLU A 64 -2.80 -16.62 0.23
CA GLU A 64 -3.98 -17.19 0.90
C GLU A 64 -3.65 -18.07 2.11
N LYS A 65 -2.41 -18.59 2.17
CA LYS A 65 -1.93 -19.43 3.27
C LYS A 65 -1.30 -18.63 4.41
N ALA A 66 -1.17 -17.31 4.28
CA ALA A 66 -0.60 -16.48 5.32
C ALA A 66 -1.50 -16.45 6.55
N GLN A 67 -0.98 -16.93 7.68
CA GLN A 67 -1.70 -17.01 8.95
C GLN A 67 -1.04 -16.09 9.97
N LEU A 68 -1.75 -15.02 10.34
CA LEU A 68 -1.31 -14.06 11.33
C LEU A 68 -1.31 -14.69 12.72
N VAL A 69 -0.20 -14.54 13.42
CA VAL A 69 0.03 -14.96 14.80
C VAL A 69 0.37 -13.71 15.62
N ASN A 70 -0.16 -13.65 16.85
CA ASN A 70 0.01 -12.50 17.73
C ASN A 70 -0.47 -11.19 17.08
N ALA A 71 -1.72 -11.21 16.59
CA ALA A 71 -2.35 -10.01 16.05
C ALA A 71 -2.32 -8.88 17.09
N PRO A 72 -1.99 -7.63 16.67
CA PRO A 72 -2.00 -6.50 17.58
C PRO A 72 -3.43 -6.19 18.03
N ALA A 73 -3.59 -5.55 19.19
CA ALA A 73 -4.89 -5.12 19.68
C ALA A 73 -5.53 -4.02 18.81
N ILE A 74 -4.69 -3.26 18.10
CA ILE A 74 -5.09 -2.20 17.17
C ILE A 74 -4.31 -2.41 15.88
N ASP A 75 -5.03 -2.46 14.77
CA ASP A 75 -4.42 -2.52 13.44
C ASP A 75 -3.56 -1.30 13.16
N MET A 76 -2.51 -1.50 12.38
CA MET A 76 -1.70 -0.42 11.86
C MET A 76 -2.54 0.44 10.92
N GLN A 77 -2.60 1.74 11.16
CA GLN A 77 -3.38 2.64 10.33
C GLN A 77 -2.54 3.25 9.20
N LEU A 78 -2.98 3.04 7.97
CA LEU A 78 -2.54 3.80 6.82
C LEU A 78 -3.57 4.89 6.50
N SER A 79 -3.11 6.11 6.26
CA SER A 79 -3.95 7.16 5.70
C SER A 79 -3.81 7.20 4.18
N TYR A 80 -4.79 7.80 3.51
CA TYR A 80 -4.78 8.04 2.06
C TYR A 80 -4.87 9.53 1.77
N ASN A 81 -4.40 9.96 0.60
CA ASN A 81 -4.60 11.33 0.14
C ASN A 81 -6.01 11.47 -0.50
N PRO A 82 -6.94 12.26 0.08
CA PRO A 82 -8.29 12.41 -0.47
C PRO A 82 -8.29 13.01 -1.88
N ASN A 83 -7.27 13.77 -2.25
CA ASN A 83 -7.15 14.35 -3.59
C ASN A 83 -6.89 13.30 -4.69
N GLN A 84 -6.41 12.12 -4.32
CA GLN A 84 -6.16 11.01 -5.25
C GLN A 84 -7.40 10.14 -5.47
N ILE A 85 -8.53 10.41 -4.80
CA ILE A 85 -9.70 9.53 -4.88
C ILE A 85 -10.30 9.48 -6.29
N ASN A 86 -10.22 10.59 -7.03
CA ASN A 86 -10.66 10.68 -8.42
C ASN A 86 -9.61 10.15 -9.41
N GLN A 87 -8.45 9.74 -8.90
CA GLN A 87 -7.33 9.20 -9.66
C GLN A 87 -6.96 7.83 -9.10
N PRO A 88 -7.79 6.79 -9.36
CA PRO A 88 -7.64 5.48 -8.72
C PRO A 88 -6.26 4.85 -8.98
N GLN A 89 -5.60 5.21 -10.08
CA GLN A 89 -4.24 4.74 -10.39
C GLN A 89 -3.21 5.25 -9.36
N ASP A 90 -3.29 6.54 -9.02
CA ASP A 90 -2.43 7.18 -8.02
C ASP A 90 -2.70 6.64 -6.62
N LEU A 91 -3.98 6.40 -6.32
CA LEU A 91 -4.40 5.82 -5.05
C LEU A 91 -3.87 4.38 -4.90
N VAL A 92 -3.97 3.57 -5.96
CA VAL A 92 -3.41 2.20 -6.00
C VAL A 92 -1.90 2.23 -5.82
N ALA A 93 -1.18 3.09 -6.53
CA ALA A 93 0.26 3.22 -6.40
C ALA A 93 0.68 3.64 -4.98
N SER A 94 -0.03 4.59 -4.39
CA SER A 94 0.23 5.07 -3.03
C SER A 94 0.03 3.97 -1.98
N PHE A 95 -1.01 3.14 -2.12
CA PHE A 95 -1.21 1.98 -1.25
C PHE A 95 -0.17 0.88 -1.49
N ALA A 96 0.18 0.59 -2.74
CA ALA A 96 1.20 -0.41 -3.06
C ALA A 96 2.56 -0.03 -2.45
N GLY A 97 2.97 1.24 -2.59
CA GLY A 97 4.18 1.76 -1.95
C GLY A 97 4.10 1.74 -0.43
N SER A 98 2.96 2.13 0.15
CA SER A 98 2.78 2.10 1.61
C SER A 98 2.87 0.67 2.18
N LEU A 99 2.24 -0.32 1.53
CA LEU A 99 2.33 -1.72 1.91
C LEU A 99 3.76 -2.27 1.77
N ALA A 100 4.48 -1.90 0.71
CA ALA A 100 5.88 -2.26 0.52
C ALA A 100 6.78 -1.68 1.62
N THR A 101 6.59 -0.40 1.95
CA THR A 101 7.30 0.26 3.06
C THR A 101 7.02 -0.41 4.40
N VAL A 102 5.76 -0.78 4.66
CA VAL A 102 5.38 -1.55 5.86
C VAL A 102 6.11 -2.90 5.91
N MET A 103 6.23 -3.62 4.79
CA MET A 103 7.00 -4.87 4.75
C MET A 103 8.48 -4.68 5.07
N ILE A 104 9.11 -3.62 4.56
CA ILE A 104 10.51 -3.30 4.83
C ILE A 104 10.71 -3.07 6.33
N TYR A 105 9.89 -2.21 6.95
CA TYR A 105 10.01 -1.91 8.37
C TYR A 105 9.61 -3.09 9.27
N HIS A 106 8.61 -3.88 8.87
CA HIS A 106 8.23 -5.10 9.59
C HIS A 106 9.37 -6.12 9.62
N ARG A 107 10.13 -6.25 8.51
CA ARG A 107 11.30 -7.14 8.44
C ARG A 107 12.43 -6.71 9.39
N GLY A 108 12.49 -5.41 9.71
CA GLY A 108 13.51 -4.81 10.59
C GLY A 108 14.91 -4.74 9.98
N ILE A 109 15.04 -5.04 8.68
CA ILE A 109 16.31 -4.95 7.94
C ILE A 109 16.14 -3.88 6.86
N LEU A 110 16.91 -2.80 6.98
CA LEU A 110 16.91 -1.73 5.99
C LEU A 110 17.55 -2.20 4.67
N PRO A 111 17.14 -1.62 3.54
CA PRO A 111 17.75 -1.94 2.24
C PRO A 111 19.24 -1.55 2.21
N PRO A 112 20.02 -2.10 1.26
CA PRO A 112 21.38 -1.63 0.99
C PRO A 112 21.38 -0.11 0.76
N GLY A 113 22.21 0.63 1.51
CA GLY A 113 22.21 2.10 1.51
C GLY A 113 21.34 2.75 2.59
N GLY A 114 20.70 1.96 3.46
CA GLY A 114 20.01 2.43 4.67
C GLY A 114 18.69 3.16 4.41
N GLU A 115 18.29 4.02 5.36
CA GLU A 115 17.03 4.78 5.30
C GLU A 115 16.86 5.58 3.99
N ALA A 116 17.97 6.12 3.46
CA ALA A 116 17.96 6.88 2.21
C ALA A 116 17.46 6.08 0.99
N GLN A 117 17.51 4.74 1.06
CA GLN A 117 17.09 3.84 -0.02
C GLN A 117 15.72 3.20 0.22
N VAL A 118 15.04 3.51 1.33
CA VAL A 118 13.72 2.92 1.64
C VAL A 118 12.69 3.25 0.56
N ALA A 119 12.68 4.48 0.04
CA ALA A 119 11.77 4.86 -1.04
C ALA A 119 12.00 4.02 -2.30
N ALA A 120 13.25 3.95 -2.79
CA ALA A 120 13.59 3.18 -3.98
C ALA A 120 13.35 1.67 -3.80
N ALA A 121 13.66 1.13 -2.61
CA ALA A 121 13.40 -0.26 -2.28
C ALA A 121 11.89 -0.56 -2.22
N SER A 122 11.10 0.38 -1.71
CA SER A 122 9.64 0.28 -1.67
C SER A 122 9.05 0.23 -3.08
N ASP A 123 9.52 1.08 -3.99
CA ASP A 123 9.08 1.07 -5.39
C ASP A 123 9.42 -0.25 -6.10
N ALA A 124 10.64 -0.76 -5.89
CA ALA A 124 11.06 -2.05 -6.43
C ALA A 124 10.21 -3.21 -5.88
N LEU A 125 9.92 -3.19 -4.57
CA LEU A 125 9.07 -4.19 -3.93
C LEU A 125 7.61 -4.07 -4.41
N ALA A 126 7.07 -2.88 -4.57
CA ALA A 126 5.73 -2.67 -5.15
C ALA A 126 5.65 -3.21 -6.60
N CYS A 127 6.72 -3.09 -7.39
CA CYS A 127 6.81 -3.72 -8.70
C CYS A 127 6.75 -5.25 -8.61
N PHE A 128 7.51 -5.84 -7.69
CA PHE A 128 7.52 -7.28 -7.42
C PHE A 128 6.14 -7.81 -6.97
N LEU A 129 5.38 -7.02 -6.22
CA LEU A 129 4.00 -7.34 -5.81
C LEU A 129 2.97 -7.27 -6.96
N GLY A 130 3.40 -6.88 -8.17
CA GLY A 130 2.56 -6.88 -9.37
C GLY A 130 2.00 -5.53 -9.77
N PHE A 131 2.40 -4.44 -9.10
CA PHE A 131 1.93 -3.07 -9.37
C PHE A 131 2.86 -2.23 -10.25
N GLY A 132 3.88 -2.84 -10.88
CA GLY A 132 4.87 -2.10 -11.67
C GLY A 132 4.28 -1.24 -12.80
N VAL A 133 3.16 -1.67 -13.40
CA VAL A 133 2.45 -0.88 -14.43
C VAL A 133 1.80 0.37 -13.81
N MET A 134 1.19 0.28 -12.63
CA MET A 134 0.62 1.44 -11.95
C MET A 134 1.72 2.42 -11.53
N MET A 135 2.80 1.91 -10.92
CA MET A 135 3.92 2.74 -10.47
C MET A 135 4.59 3.50 -11.64
N SER A 136 4.65 2.88 -12.82
CA SER A 136 5.21 3.52 -14.02
C SER A 136 4.27 4.60 -14.59
N ASN A 137 2.96 4.41 -14.48
CA ASN A 137 1.97 5.35 -15.02
C ASN A 137 1.80 6.60 -14.14
N THR A 138 2.01 6.50 -12.82
CA THR A 138 1.97 7.67 -11.93
C THR A 138 3.17 8.61 -12.15
N VAL A 139 4.34 8.08 -12.52
CA VAL A 139 5.51 8.88 -12.94
C VAL A 139 5.19 9.73 -14.17
N TYR A 140 4.31 9.25 -15.06
CA TYR A 140 3.88 10.00 -16.24
C TYR A 140 2.94 11.19 -15.93
N GLN A 141 2.33 11.21 -14.73
CA GLN A 141 1.54 12.34 -14.25
C GLN A 141 2.38 13.42 -13.55
N PHE A 142 3.69 13.23 -13.41
CA PHE A 142 4.58 14.29 -12.94
C PHE A 142 4.68 15.39 -14.02
N LYS A 143 3.83 16.42 -13.91
CA LYS A 143 3.94 17.68 -14.69
C LYS A 143 5.12 18.55 -14.18
N GLY A 144 6.28 17.95 -14.03
CA GLY A 144 7.52 18.65 -13.71
C GLY A 144 8.11 19.26 -14.98
N GLY A 145 7.69 20.47 -15.31
CA GLY A 145 8.39 21.30 -16.28
C GLY A 145 9.75 21.71 -15.72
N CYS A 146 10.81 20.96 -16.06
CA CYS A 146 12.17 21.49 -16.03
C CYS A 146 12.46 22.02 -17.43
N GLY A 147 12.08 23.29 -17.66
CA GLY A 147 12.21 23.94 -18.96
C GLY A 147 12.14 25.47 -18.86
N SER A 148 13.00 26.05 -18.03
CA SER A 148 13.65 27.37 -18.23
C SER A 148 14.73 27.57 -17.17
#